data_AF-A0A0Q4QU41-F1
#
_entry.id   AF-A0A0Q4QU41-F1
#
_cell.length_a   1.000
_cell.length_b   1.000
_cell.length_c   1.000
_cell.angle_alpha   90.00
_cell.angle_beta   90.00
_cell.angle_gamma   90.00
#
_symmetry.space_group_name_H-M   'P 1'
#
loop_
_entity.id
_entity.type
_entity.pdbx_description
1 polymer ?
#
loop_
_entity_poly.entity_id
_entity_poly.type
_entity_poly.pdbx_seq_one_letter_code
_entity_poly.pdbx_strand_id
1 'polypeptide(L)'
;MKKTEEQLYAEVSRITSVLNPYDGTYFRLCGEALFNGEMSLEQFADKMRVADAVFADVIKQLRGLRFPKMKQRSALSKLLSGLQAYRNGLAAAASTNWELADVHFDRALASSREYTGFAFRDRMKGAI
;
A
#
# COMPACT_ATOMS: atom_id res chain seq x y z
N MET A 1 -17.18 -23.11 -4.75
CA MET A 1 -17.13 -22.40 -6.05
C MET A 1 -15.81 -21.63 -6.16
N LYS A 2 -15.16 -21.60 -7.33
CA LYS A 2 -13.98 -20.75 -7.57
C LYS A 2 -14.47 -19.32 -7.90
N LYS A 3 -13.86 -18.28 -7.29
CA LYS A 3 -14.16 -16.89 -7.62
C LYS A 3 -13.81 -16.59 -9.09
N THR A 4 -14.64 -15.81 -9.77
CA THR A 4 -14.32 -15.27 -11.10
C THR A 4 -13.19 -14.24 -10.99
N GLU A 5 -12.58 -13.89 -12.11
CA GLU A 5 -11.54 -12.86 -12.19
C GLU A 5 -12.02 -11.50 -11.65
N GLU A 6 -13.24 -11.12 -12.02
CA GLU A 6 -13.87 -9.87 -11.60
C GLU A 6 -14.11 -9.86 -10.07
N GLN A 7 -14.55 -10.99 -9.52
CA GLN A 7 -14.70 -11.18 -8.07
C GLN A 7 -13.36 -11.10 -7.32
N LEU A 8 -12.25 -11.56 -7.93
CA LEU A 8 -10.92 -11.45 -7.31
C LEU A 8 -10.42 -10.00 -7.29
N TYR A 9 -10.62 -9.23 -8.36
CA TYR A 9 -10.27 -7.81 -8.37
C TYR A 9 -11.17 -6.98 -7.45
N ALA A 10 -12.46 -7.30 -7.37
CA ALA A 10 -13.37 -6.70 -6.39
C ALA A 10 -12.92 -6.99 -4.95
N GLU A 11 -12.46 -8.21 -4.69
CA GLU A 11 -11.89 -8.59 -3.39
C GLU A 11 -10.63 -7.80 -3.06
N VAL A 12 -9.70 -7.65 -4.02
CA VAL A 12 -8.52 -6.79 -3.83
C VAL A 12 -8.95 -5.37 -3.47
N SER A 13 -9.88 -4.78 -4.22
CA SER A 13 -10.38 -3.42 -3.97
C SER A 13 -11.02 -3.28 -2.58
N ARG A 14 -11.80 -4.28 -2.17
CA ARG A 14 -12.44 -4.33 -0.84
C ARG A 14 -11.41 -4.44 0.27
N ILE A 15 -10.37 -5.25 0.09
CA ILE A 15 -9.29 -5.42 1.07
C ILE A 15 -8.47 -4.14 1.17
N THR A 16 -8.17 -3.46 0.06
CA THR A 16 -7.34 -2.24 0.08
C THR A 16 -8.10 -0.99 0.49
N SER A 17 -9.43 -0.96 0.46
CA SER A 17 -10.20 0.26 0.80
C SER A 17 -10.02 0.70 2.26
N VAL A 18 -9.64 -0.21 3.16
CA VAL A 18 -9.29 0.12 4.55
C VAL A 18 -8.05 1.00 4.66
N LEU A 19 -7.24 1.09 3.60
CA LEU A 19 -6.06 1.95 3.54
C LEU A 19 -6.38 3.39 3.15
N ASN A 20 -7.63 3.71 2.76
CA ASN A 20 -8.01 5.06 2.35
C ASN A 20 -7.66 6.16 3.39
N PRO A 21 -7.82 5.96 4.71
CA PRO A 21 -7.39 6.95 5.70
C PRO A 21 -5.87 7.16 5.76
N TYR A 22 -5.10 6.24 5.20
CA TYR A 22 -3.64 6.20 5.18
C TYR A 22 -3.11 6.34 3.75
N ASP A 23 -3.82 7.11 2.93
CA ASP A 23 -3.42 7.33 1.55
C ASP A 23 -2.05 8.02 1.47
N GLY A 24 -1.55 8.24 0.25
CA GLY A 24 -0.25 8.84 0.01
C GLY A 24 -0.04 10.22 0.66
N THR A 25 -1.10 10.88 1.15
CA THR A 25 -1.02 12.18 1.84
C THR A 25 -0.95 12.06 3.36
N TYR A 26 -1.33 10.94 3.96
CA TYR A 26 -1.38 10.74 5.41
C TYR A 26 -0.03 11.01 6.08
N PHE A 27 1.05 10.43 5.53
CA PHE A 27 2.40 10.64 6.03
C PHE A 27 2.79 12.13 6.01
N ARG A 28 2.54 12.81 4.88
CA ARG A 28 2.82 14.23 4.71
C ARG A 28 2.07 15.08 5.73
N LEU A 29 0.78 14.83 5.93
CA LEU A 29 -0.04 15.56 6.91
C LEU A 29 0.46 15.37 8.34
N CYS A 30 0.84 14.13 8.72
CA CYS A 30 1.43 13.88 10.03
C CYS A 30 2.79 14.56 10.18
N GLY A 31 3.61 14.59 9.12
CA GLY A 31 4.91 15.27 9.11
C GLY A 31 4.77 16.79 9.22
N GLU A 32 3.81 17.39 8.54
CA GLU A 32 3.49 18.82 8.64
C GLU A 32 3.04 19.19 10.05
N ALA A 33 2.13 18.41 10.65
CA ALA A 33 1.70 18.62 12.03
C ALA A 33 2.84 18.48 13.05
N LEU A 34 3.76 17.53 12.83
CA LEU A 34 4.97 17.38 13.64
C LEU A 34 5.87 18.63 13.52
N PHE A 35 6.12 19.09 12.30
CA PHE A 35 6.97 20.25 12.04
C PHE A 35 6.39 21.55 12.61
N ASN A 36 5.07 21.72 12.55
CA ASN A 36 4.37 22.88 13.10
C ASN A 36 4.23 22.84 14.63
N GLY A 37 4.67 21.76 15.30
CA GLY A 37 4.51 21.57 16.73
C GLY A 37 3.07 21.26 17.18
N GLU A 38 2.18 20.96 16.24
CA GLU A 38 0.78 20.53 16.48
C GLU A 38 0.72 19.06 16.93
N MET A 39 1.80 18.31 16.70
CA MET A 39 1.95 16.91 17.06
C MET A 39 3.33 16.68 17.68
N SER A 40 3.39 15.94 18.78
CA SER A 40 4.66 15.48 19.35
C SER A 40 5.28 14.35 18.55
N LEU A 41 6.58 14.14 18.72
CA LEU A 41 7.30 13.02 18.11
C LEU A 41 6.72 11.66 18.50
N GLU A 42 6.29 11.51 19.75
CA GLU A 42 5.65 10.28 20.25
C GLU A 42 4.31 10.02 19.55
N GLN A 43 3.44 11.03 19.45
CA GLN A 43 2.17 10.93 18.73
C GLN A 43 2.37 10.61 17.24
N PHE A 44 3.38 11.20 16.62
CA PHE A 44 3.76 10.90 15.24
C PHE A 44 4.17 9.43 15.10
N ALA A 45 5.09 8.95 15.94
CA ALA A 45 5.57 7.57 15.91
C ALA A 45 4.43 6.56 16.12
N ASP A 46 3.51 6.85 17.04
CA ASP A 46 2.33 6.00 17.28
C ASP A 46 1.40 5.97 16.08
N LYS A 47 1.14 7.11 15.42
CA LYS A 47 0.38 7.15 14.18
C LYS A 47 1.01 6.30 13.08
N MET A 48 2.34 6.36 12.93
CA MET A 48 3.06 5.54 11.96
C MET A 48 2.96 4.04 12.28
N ARG A 49 3.07 3.65 13.56
CA ARG A 49 2.91 2.25 14.02
C ARG A 49 1.50 1.72 13.75
N VAL A 50 0.47 2.52 14.04
CA VAL A 50 -0.93 2.15 13.76
C VAL A 50 -1.12 1.94 12.27
N ALA A 51 -0.63 2.86 11.43
CA ALA A 51 -0.68 2.70 9.98
C ALA A 51 0.07 1.42 9.54
N ASP A 52 1.29 1.17 10.03
CA ASP A 52 2.05 -0.03 9.69
C ASP A 52 1.27 -1.33 10.00
N ALA A 53 0.62 -1.39 11.16
CA ALA A 53 -0.18 -2.54 11.56
C ALA A 53 -1.37 -2.79 10.61
N VAL A 54 -2.07 -1.72 10.19
CA VAL A 54 -3.17 -1.82 9.23
C VAL A 54 -2.68 -2.34 7.87
N PHE A 55 -1.56 -1.81 7.37
CA PHE A 55 -0.96 -2.30 6.13
C PHE A 55 -0.49 -3.76 6.26
N ALA A 56 0.03 -4.17 7.43
CA ALA A 56 0.46 -5.54 7.69
C ALA A 56 -0.71 -6.53 7.53
N ASP A 57 -1.87 -6.18 8.07
CA ASP A 57 -3.07 -6.99 7.97
C ASP A 57 -3.58 -7.06 6.53
N VAL A 58 -3.61 -5.93 5.81
CA VAL A 58 -3.97 -5.89 4.38
C VAL A 58 -3.05 -6.79 3.54
N ILE A 59 -1.74 -6.73 3.75
CA ILE A 59 -0.77 -7.61 3.07
C ILE A 59 -1.07 -9.09 3.36
N LYS A 60 -1.37 -9.43 4.63
CA LYS A 60 -1.72 -10.79 5.04
C LYS A 60 -2.98 -11.28 4.31
N GLN A 61 -4.03 -10.47 4.26
CA GLN A 61 -5.27 -10.79 3.55
C GLN A 61 -5.03 -10.99 2.05
N LEU A 62 -4.30 -10.08 1.40
CA LEU A 62 -3.98 -10.15 -0.03
C LEU A 62 -3.14 -11.39 -0.39
N ARG A 63 -2.19 -11.80 0.47
CA ARG A 63 -1.42 -13.05 0.29
C ARG A 63 -2.28 -14.31 0.35
N GLY A 64 -3.47 -14.23 0.96
CA GLY A 64 -4.47 -15.30 0.96
C GLY A 64 -5.16 -15.51 -0.39
N LEU A 65 -5.14 -14.52 -1.28
CA LEU A 65 -5.78 -14.62 -2.59
C LEU A 65 -5.01 -15.58 -3.52
N ARG A 66 -5.75 -16.25 -4.40
CA ARG A 66 -5.21 -17.22 -5.36
C ARG A 66 -5.68 -16.86 -6.76
N PHE A 67 -4.82 -16.19 -7.51
CA PHE A 67 -5.08 -15.84 -8.90
C PHE A 67 -4.67 -16.97 -9.87
N PRO A 68 -5.55 -17.41 -10.77
CA PRO A 68 -5.26 -18.51 -11.68
C PRO A 68 -4.30 -18.12 -12.82
N LYS A 69 -4.33 -16.86 -13.29
CA LYS A 69 -3.51 -16.40 -14.42
C LYS A 69 -2.18 -15.79 -13.96
N MET A 70 -1.11 -16.06 -14.70
CA MET A 70 0.25 -15.58 -14.37
C MET A 70 0.36 -14.04 -14.33
N LYS A 71 -0.28 -13.34 -15.28
CA LYS A 71 -0.30 -11.87 -15.34
C LYS A 71 -0.91 -11.25 -14.07
N GLN A 72 -2.01 -11.82 -13.59
CA GLN A 72 -2.69 -11.38 -12.37
C GLN A 72 -1.85 -11.65 -11.11
N ARG A 73 -1.20 -12.83 -11.04
CA ARG A 73 -0.24 -13.13 -9.97
C ARG A 73 0.89 -12.09 -9.94
N SER A 74 1.40 -11.71 -11.11
CA SER A 74 2.42 -10.65 -11.23
C SER A 74 1.90 -9.29 -10.76
N ALA A 75 0.69 -8.90 -11.16
CA ALA A 75 0.06 -7.67 -10.67
C ALA A 75 -0.09 -7.67 -9.14
N LEU A 76 -0.63 -8.74 -8.55
CA LEU A 76 -0.74 -8.88 -7.10
C LEU A 76 0.64 -8.80 -6.41
N SER A 77 1.66 -9.44 -6.97
CA SER A 77 3.02 -9.39 -6.42
C SER A 77 3.59 -7.97 -6.39
N LYS A 78 3.31 -7.16 -7.43
CA LYS A 78 3.73 -5.75 -7.49
C LYS A 78 3.00 -4.89 -6.47
N LEU A 79 1.68 -5.09 -6.32
CA LEU A 79 0.90 -4.46 -5.27
C LEU A 79 1.46 -4.79 -3.89
N LEU A 80 1.70 -6.07 -3.60
CA LEU A 80 2.27 -6.53 -2.33
C LEU A 80 3.66 -5.93 -2.07
N SER A 81 4.51 -5.83 -3.10
CA SER A 81 5.81 -5.17 -3.01
C SER A 81 5.68 -3.69 -2.68
N GLY A 82 4.74 -2.97 -3.32
CA GLY A 82 4.49 -1.56 -3.05
C GLY A 82 3.98 -1.32 -1.63
N LEU A 83 3.01 -2.12 -1.18
CA LEU A 83 2.50 -2.04 0.20
C LEU A 83 3.59 -2.35 1.23
N GLN A 84 4.44 -3.35 0.97
CA GLN A 84 5.55 -3.68 1.87
C GLN A 84 6.60 -2.57 1.90
N ALA A 85 6.91 -1.94 0.77
CA ALA A 85 7.80 -0.78 0.73
C ALA A 85 7.21 0.38 1.55
N TYR A 86 5.92 0.68 1.40
CA TYR A 86 5.26 1.73 2.18
C TYR A 86 5.33 1.48 3.69
N ARG A 87 5.07 0.22 4.11
CA ARG A 87 5.25 -0.20 5.52
C ARG A 87 6.66 0.04 6.04
N ASN A 88 7.66 -0.32 5.25
CA ASN A 88 9.05 -0.10 5.64
C ASN A 88 9.34 1.41 5.79
N GLY A 89 8.70 2.25 4.97
CA GLY A 89 8.75 3.71 5.09
C GLY A 89 8.14 4.22 6.41
N LEU A 90 6.95 3.71 6.76
CA LEU A 90 6.29 4.02 8.04
C LEU A 90 7.14 3.59 9.25
N ALA A 91 7.71 2.39 9.20
CA ALA A 91 8.58 1.88 10.27
C ALA A 91 9.86 2.72 10.43
N ALA A 92 10.50 3.09 9.31
CA ALA A 92 11.66 3.97 9.32
C ALA A 92 11.32 5.36 9.89
N ALA A 93 10.20 5.94 9.46
CA ALA A 93 9.71 7.21 9.98
C ALA A 93 9.38 7.17 11.48
N ALA A 94 8.74 6.09 11.97
CA ALA A 94 8.47 5.91 13.41
C ALA A 94 9.77 5.85 14.25
N SER A 95 10.86 5.39 13.64
CA SER A 95 12.21 5.41 14.21
C SER A 95 13.02 6.68 13.89
N THR A 96 12.39 7.71 13.32
CA THR A 96 13.02 9.00 12.93
C THR A 96 14.13 8.90 11.88
N ASN A 97 14.14 7.82 11.10
CA ASN A 97 15.06 7.65 9.99
C ASN A 97 14.40 8.14 8.68
N TRP A 98 14.37 9.46 8.50
CA TRP A 98 13.65 10.13 7.42
C TRP A 98 14.20 9.80 6.03
N GLU A 99 15.51 9.77 5.87
CA GLU A 99 16.14 9.42 4.59
C GLU A 99 15.77 8.00 4.14
N LEU A 100 15.79 7.04 5.07
CA LEU A 100 15.36 5.67 4.77
C LEU A 100 13.85 5.59 4.50
N ALA A 101 13.05 6.40 5.19
CA ALA A 101 11.61 6.49 4.96
C ALA A 101 11.32 6.95 3.52
N ASP A 102 11.98 8.01 3.05
CA ASP A 102 11.82 8.55 1.69
C ASP A 102 12.17 7.52 0.62
N VAL A 103 13.31 6.82 0.74
CA VAL A 103 13.71 5.74 -0.17
C VAL A 103 12.63 4.66 -0.28
N HIS A 104 12.00 4.32 0.84
CA HIS A 104 10.92 3.34 0.88
C HIS A 104 9.61 3.85 0.27
N PHE A 105 9.25 5.12 0.48
CA PHE A 105 8.08 5.73 -0.12
C PHE A 105 8.22 5.90 -1.64
N ASP A 106 9.39 6.29 -2.13
CA ASP A 106 9.68 6.35 -3.58
C ASP A 106 9.53 4.96 -4.23
N ARG A 107 10.05 3.92 -3.57
CA ARG A 107 9.89 2.53 -4.02
C ARG A 107 8.41 2.09 -4.01
N ALA A 108 7.64 2.51 -3.02
CA ALA A 108 6.21 2.24 -2.95
C ALA A 108 5.46 2.90 -4.12
N LEU A 109 5.78 4.16 -4.43
CA LEU A 109 5.21 4.90 -5.55
C LEU A 109 5.52 4.23 -6.89
N ALA A 110 6.77 3.84 -7.13
CA ALA A 110 7.17 3.12 -8.33
C ALA A 110 6.38 1.81 -8.50
N SER A 111 6.27 1.01 -7.43
CA SER A 111 5.51 -0.25 -7.44
C SER A 111 4.01 -0.06 -7.69
N SER A 112 3.42 1.01 -7.13
CA SER A 112 2.01 1.38 -7.35
C SER A 112 1.73 1.76 -8.81
N ARG A 113 2.64 2.52 -9.44
CA ARG A 113 2.57 2.85 -10.89
C ARG A 113 2.66 1.60 -11.75
N GLU A 114 3.49 0.64 -11.38
CA GLU A 114 3.56 -0.63 -12.11
C GLU A 114 2.28 -1.46 -11.94
N TYR A 115 1.72 -1.54 -10.73
CA TYR A 115 0.46 -2.25 -10.49
C TYR A 115 -0.69 -1.64 -11.30
N THR A 116 -0.89 -0.32 -11.23
CA THR A 116 -1.92 0.38 -12.00
C THR A 116 -1.69 0.21 -13.51
N GLY A 117 -0.44 0.33 -13.96
CA GLY A 117 -0.07 0.09 -15.35
C GLY A 117 -0.39 -1.33 -15.85
N PHE A 118 -0.34 -2.36 -15.00
CA PHE A 118 -0.72 -3.74 -15.34
C PHE A 118 -2.24 -3.95 -15.23
N ALA A 119 -2.86 -3.58 -14.11
CA ALA A 119 -4.29 -3.79 -13.85
C ALA A 119 -5.18 -3.02 -14.86
N PHE A 120 -4.77 -1.81 -15.27
CA PHE A 120 -5.48 -1.00 -16.25
C PHE A 120 -5.31 -1.55 -17.67
N ARG A 121 -4.09 -1.98 -18.05
CA ARG A 121 -3.84 -2.61 -19.36
C ARG A 121 -4.52 -3.95 -19.53
N ASP A 122 -4.68 -4.73 -18.45
CA ASP A 122 -5.39 -6.01 -18.47
C ASP A 122 -6.90 -5.81 -18.69
N ARG A 123 -7.50 -4.80 -18.02
CA ARG A 123 -8.91 -4.42 -18.21
C ARG A 123 -9.21 -3.88 -19.61
N MET A 124 -8.33 -3.05 -20.17
CA MET A 124 -8.52 -2.47 -21.52
C MET A 124 -8.38 -3.50 -22.65
N LYS A 125 -7.63 -4.60 -22.45
CA LYS A 125 -7.49 -5.68 -23.45
C LYS A 125 -8.68 -6.64 -23.49
N GLY A 126 -9.55 -6.62 -22.48
CA GLY A 126 -10.80 -7.39 -22.47
C GLY A 126 -12.01 -6.62 -23.02
N ALA A 127 -11.84 -5.33 -23.36
CA ALA A 127 -12.90 -4.45 -23.85
C ALA A 127 -12.80 -4.14 -25.36
N ILE A 128 -11.88 -4.81 -26.07
CA ILE A 128 -11.68 -4.70 -27.52
C ILE A 128 -11.86 -6.08 -28.15
#